data_AF-A0A0A2VTR0-F1
#
_entry.id   AF-A0A0A2VTR0-F1
#
_cell.length_a   1.000
_cell.length_b   1.000
_cell.length_c   1.000
_cell.angle_alpha   90.00
_cell.angle_beta   90.00
_cell.angle_gamma   90.00
#
_symmetry.space_group_name_H-M   'P 1'
#
loop_
_entity.id
_entity.type
_entity.pdbx_description
1 polymer ?
#
loop_
_entity_poly.entity_id
_entity_poly.type
_entity_poly.pdbx_seq_one_letter_code
_entity_poly.pdbx_strand_id
1 'polypeptide(L)'
;MPDKFAGLWMDVQIWPHAAPCINKEKAMAAYTFTLIFTLPKGQKDPEKWVGALGAGGCDDALVGIGVTGRIALNFIREADTAEDALLSALKDVSGIIPGALLAEAAPDLVGLSDVAELLGVSRQYIRKIMVSREAFPAPVHDGKTALWNLEAVLRWMNSSGVKAIPSPLLDIAKVTRQCNLHRAMADLNPAFQTKLKNL
;
A
#
# COMPACT_ATOMS: atom_id res chain seq x y z
N MET A 1 -11.21 8.28 -76.23
CA MET A 1 -10.14 9.27 -76.48
C MET A 1 -9.15 9.19 -75.34
N PRO A 2 -7.90 8.76 -75.59
CA PRO A 2 -6.85 8.63 -74.58
C PRO A 2 -5.69 9.63 -74.82
N ASP A 3 -5.15 10.22 -73.76
CA ASP A 3 -3.85 10.93 -73.76
C ASP A 3 -3.03 10.34 -72.58
N LYS A 4 -2.03 9.46 -72.81
CA LYS A 4 -0.58 9.71 -73.09
C LYS A 4 0.03 10.74 -72.10
N PHE A 5 1.08 10.49 -71.30
CA PHE A 5 2.45 9.97 -71.54
C PHE A 5 3.04 9.53 -70.16
N ALA A 6 3.68 8.37 -70.01
CA ALA A 6 5.13 8.09 -70.16
C ALA A 6 6.09 8.91 -69.24
N GLY A 7 6.86 8.22 -68.37
CA GLY A 7 7.99 8.86 -67.66
C GLY A 7 8.63 8.05 -66.51
N LEU A 8 9.56 7.16 -66.88
CA LEU A 8 10.78 6.67 -66.18
C LEU A 8 10.86 6.40 -64.66
N TRP A 9 11.31 5.18 -64.40
CA TRP A 9 12.00 4.58 -63.26
C TRP A 9 12.99 5.48 -62.50
N MET A 10 12.99 5.36 -61.16
CA MET A 10 14.23 5.37 -60.38
C MET A 10 14.01 4.63 -59.05
N ASP A 11 14.77 3.55 -58.89
CA ASP A 11 14.96 2.82 -57.65
C ASP A 11 15.43 3.75 -56.52
N VAL A 12 14.73 3.74 -55.38
CA VAL A 12 15.33 4.11 -54.09
C VAL A 12 15.06 2.98 -53.12
N GLN A 13 16.08 2.15 -53.00
CA GLN A 13 16.26 1.16 -51.96
C GLN A 13 16.60 1.88 -50.64
N ILE A 14 16.17 1.29 -49.51
CA ILE A 14 16.72 1.42 -48.14
C ILE A 14 16.03 2.43 -47.17
N TRP A 15 15.16 1.93 -46.28
CA TRP A 15 15.47 1.69 -44.84
C TRP A 15 14.34 0.91 -44.13
N PRO A 16 14.64 -0.10 -43.29
CA PRO A 16 13.65 -0.73 -42.43
C PRO A 16 13.25 0.26 -41.34
N HIS A 17 11.94 0.49 -41.20
CA HIS A 17 11.40 1.20 -40.05
C HIS A 17 11.74 0.40 -38.79
N ALA A 18 12.78 0.82 -38.09
CA ALA A 18 12.95 0.45 -36.69
C ALA A 18 11.72 1.00 -35.95
N ALA A 19 10.80 0.11 -35.58
CA ALA A 19 9.79 0.43 -34.60
C ALA A 19 10.50 0.95 -33.34
N PRO A 20 10.14 2.12 -32.79
CA PRO A 20 10.71 2.57 -31.54
C PRO A 20 10.36 1.52 -30.48
N CYS A 21 11.37 0.85 -29.93
CA CYS A 21 11.25 0.13 -28.67
C CYS A 21 10.92 1.16 -27.60
N ILE A 22 9.63 1.45 -27.40
CA ILE A 22 9.19 2.23 -26.26
C ILE A 22 9.36 1.30 -25.06
N ASN A 23 10.57 1.31 -24.48
CA ASN A 23 10.72 0.94 -23.09
C ASN A 23 9.86 1.92 -22.31
N LYS A 24 8.62 1.51 -22.00
CA LYS A 24 7.86 2.17 -20.94
C LYS A 24 8.61 1.82 -19.66
N GLU A 25 9.58 2.66 -19.28
CA GLU A 25 9.99 2.74 -17.89
C GLU A 25 8.71 2.88 -17.07
N LYS A 26 8.45 1.87 -16.24
CA LYS A 26 7.30 1.87 -15.35
C LYS A 26 7.50 3.06 -14.42
N ALA A 27 6.56 4.00 -14.39
CA ALA A 27 6.68 5.14 -13.50
C ALA A 27 6.60 4.65 -12.05
N MET A 28 7.66 4.86 -11.27
CA MET A 28 7.64 4.61 -9.83
C MET A 28 6.65 5.55 -9.14
N ALA A 29 6.00 5.05 -8.10
CA ALA A 29 5.07 5.82 -7.28
C ALA A 29 5.57 5.88 -5.82
N ALA A 30 5.27 6.98 -5.14
CA ALA A 30 5.51 7.11 -3.70
C ALA A 30 4.34 6.51 -2.91
N TYR A 31 4.65 5.63 -1.98
CA TYR A 31 3.70 4.97 -1.09
C TYR A 31 3.94 5.39 0.35
N THR A 32 2.90 5.87 1.02
CA THR A 32 2.94 6.22 2.43
C THR A 32 2.30 5.13 3.27
N PHE A 33 3.06 4.59 4.23
CA PHE A 33 2.61 3.55 5.15
C PHE A 33 3.46 3.55 6.41
N THR A 34 2.94 2.96 7.47
CA THR A 34 3.66 2.79 8.73
C THR A 34 3.80 1.32 9.06
N LEU A 35 5.02 0.88 9.36
CA LEU A 35 5.28 -0.45 9.92
C LEU A 35 5.60 -0.32 11.41
N ILE A 36 4.83 -1.01 12.24
CA ILE A 36 5.01 -1.03 13.69
C ILE A 36 5.57 -2.38 14.08
N PHE A 37 6.70 -2.39 14.78
CA PHE A 37 7.36 -3.60 15.25
C PHE A 37 7.39 -3.66 16.77
N THR A 38 7.28 -4.87 17.30
CA THR A 38 7.69 -5.20 18.67
C THR A 38 9.16 -5.56 18.66
N LEU A 39 9.94 -4.92 19.52
CA LEU A 39 11.38 -5.14 19.64
C LEU A 39 11.71 -6.49 20.30
N PRO A 40 12.87 -7.10 19.98
CA PRO A 40 13.31 -8.34 20.60
C PRO A 40 13.39 -8.26 22.13
N LYS A 41 13.15 -9.39 22.81
CA LYS A 41 13.33 -9.49 24.27
C LYS A 41 14.77 -9.10 24.65
N GLY A 42 14.90 -8.24 25.66
CA GLY A 42 16.20 -7.74 26.12
C GLY A 42 16.76 -6.55 25.32
N GLN A 43 16.11 -6.15 24.23
CA GLN A 43 16.54 -5.03 23.38
C GLN A 43 15.41 -3.99 23.24
N LYS A 44 14.89 -3.54 24.37
CA LYS A 44 13.67 -2.71 24.45
C LYS A 44 13.90 -1.22 24.20
N ASP A 45 15.14 -0.75 24.23
CA ASP A 45 15.47 0.63 23.93
C ASP A 45 15.44 0.84 22.40
N PRO A 46 14.46 1.60 21.88
CA PRO A 46 14.35 1.85 20.45
C PRO A 46 15.34 2.89 19.93
N GLU A 47 15.87 3.79 20.78
CA GLU A 47 16.75 4.89 20.35
C GLU A 47 18.04 4.37 19.72
N LYS A 48 18.55 3.24 20.23
CA LYS A 48 19.76 2.59 19.71
C LYS A 48 19.66 2.16 18.25
N TRP A 49 18.44 1.98 17.72
CA TRP A 49 18.22 1.51 16.36
C TRP A 49 18.07 2.65 15.35
N VAL A 50 17.78 3.87 15.80
CA VAL A 50 17.44 5.01 14.92
C VAL A 50 18.56 5.27 13.89
N GLY A 51 19.82 5.36 14.34
CA GLY A 51 20.94 5.59 13.45
C GLY A 51 21.19 4.43 12.47
N ALA A 52 21.03 3.19 12.93
CA ALA A 52 21.19 2.01 12.09
C ALA A 52 20.07 1.88 11.03
N LEU A 53 18.84 2.27 11.38
CA LEU A 53 17.70 2.31 10.47
C LEU A 53 17.94 3.29 9.32
N GLY A 54 18.36 4.53 9.63
CA GLY A 54 18.69 5.51 8.60
C GLY A 54 19.83 5.05 7.69
N ALA A 55 20.91 4.51 8.26
CA ALA A 55 22.05 4.01 7.47
C ALA A 55 21.74 2.73 6.68
N GLY A 56 20.73 1.96 7.09
CA GLY A 56 20.37 0.67 6.52
C GLY A 56 19.27 0.73 5.46
N GLY A 57 18.98 1.91 4.91
CA GLY A 57 17.99 2.07 3.84
C GLY A 57 16.57 2.36 4.31
N CYS A 58 16.38 2.81 5.55
CA CYS A 58 15.12 3.39 6.05
C CYS A 58 15.24 4.91 6.27
N ASP A 59 16.01 5.61 5.44
CA ASP A 59 16.17 7.06 5.45
C ASP A 59 14.94 7.82 4.91
N ASP A 60 14.06 7.10 4.22
CA ASP A 60 12.74 7.53 3.75
C ASP A 60 11.63 7.36 4.81
N ALA A 61 11.99 7.03 6.06
CA ALA A 61 11.05 6.79 7.15
C ALA A 61 11.25 7.72 8.34
N LEU A 62 10.14 8.25 8.85
CA LEU A 62 10.10 8.88 10.17
C LEU A 62 9.98 7.80 11.26
N VAL A 63 10.95 7.76 12.18
CA VAL A 63 10.97 6.79 13.29
C VAL A 63 10.22 7.33 14.51
N GLY A 64 9.22 6.58 14.97
CA GLY A 64 8.45 6.83 16.18
C GLY A 64 8.75 5.83 17.29
N ILE A 65 9.05 6.33 18.49
CA ILE A 65 9.48 5.53 19.65
C ILE A 65 8.59 5.72 20.90
N GLY A 66 7.34 6.17 20.71
CA GLY A 66 6.46 6.59 21.80
C GLY A 66 5.91 5.50 22.72
N VAL A 67 6.22 4.22 22.46
CA VAL A 67 5.76 3.08 23.28
C VAL A 67 6.94 2.15 23.58
N THR A 68 7.22 1.92 24.85
CA THR A 68 8.32 1.05 25.29
C THR A 68 8.25 -0.34 24.67
N GLY A 69 9.35 -0.77 24.05
CA GLY A 69 9.44 -2.07 23.38
C GLY A 69 8.76 -2.13 22.01
N ARG A 70 8.31 -0.99 21.46
CA ARG A 70 7.85 -0.87 20.08
C ARG A 70 8.63 0.20 19.34
N ILE A 71 8.69 0.05 18.03
CA ILE A 71 9.22 1.05 17.11
C ILE A 71 8.28 1.14 15.91
N ALA A 72 7.93 2.35 15.51
CA ALA A 72 7.12 2.62 14.33
C ALA A 72 7.99 3.31 13.28
N LEU A 73 7.85 2.92 12.02
CA LEU A 73 8.52 3.54 10.89
C LEU A 73 7.47 4.00 9.89
N ASN A 74 7.30 5.31 9.76
CA ASN A 74 6.38 5.92 8.80
C ASN A 74 7.12 6.28 7.52
N PHE A 75 7.00 5.42 6.51
CA PHE A 75 7.68 5.49 5.23
C PHE A 75 6.96 6.42 4.25
N ILE A 76 7.75 7.08 3.39
CA ILE A 76 7.32 7.61 2.10
C ILE A 76 8.25 6.98 1.06
N ARG A 77 7.92 5.75 0.64
CA ARG A 77 8.81 4.90 -0.15
C ARG A 77 8.43 4.89 -1.62
N GLU A 78 9.40 5.15 -2.49
CA GLU A 78 9.23 5.01 -3.93
C GLU A 78 9.43 3.56 -4.38
N ALA A 79 8.52 3.05 -5.20
CA ALA A 79 8.65 1.72 -5.80
C ALA A 79 7.77 1.56 -7.05
N ASP A 80 7.98 0.47 -7.78
CA ASP A 80 7.16 0.07 -8.93
C ASP A 80 5.76 -0.42 -8.57
N THR A 81 5.59 -0.91 -7.33
CA THR A 81 4.31 -1.36 -6.78
C THR A 81 4.27 -1.15 -5.26
N ALA A 82 3.06 -1.13 -4.68
CA ALA A 82 2.88 -1.10 -3.23
C ALA A 82 3.46 -2.35 -2.54
N GLU A 83 3.44 -3.50 -3.22
CA GLU A 83 4.03 -4.75 -2.73
C GLU A 83 5.55 -4.62 -2.62
N ASP A 84 6.21 -4.08 -3.64
CA ASP A 84 7.65 -3.84 -3.64
C ASP A 84 8.06 -2.83 -2.56
N ALA A 85 7.28 -1.75 -2.40
CA ALA A 85 7.50 -0.77 -1.33
C ALA A 85 7.42 -1.42 0.06
N LEU A 86 6.36 -2.19 0.33
CA LEU A 86 6.17 -2.83 1.63
C LEU A 86 7.23 -3.91 1.90
N LEU A 87 7.52 -4.77 0.91
CA LEU A 87 8.45 -5.89 1.06
C LEU A 87 9.89 -5.42 1.24
N SER A 88 10.32 -4.39 0.49
CA SER A 88 11.65 -3.79 0.69
C SER A 88 11.78 -3.19 2.10
N ALA A 89 10.77 -2.45 2.57
CA ALA A 89 10.79 -1.87 3.92
C ALA A 89 10.83 -2.94 5.01
N LEU A 90 10.06 -4.03 4.87
CA LEU A 90 10.12 -5.17 5.80
C LEU A 90 11.50 -5.84 5.80
N LYS A 91 12.12 -5.98 4.63
CA LYS A 91 13.46 -6.57 4.49
C LYS A 91 14.53 -5.71 5.16
N ASP A 92 14.47 -4.39 4.96
CA ASP A 92 15.44 -3.46 5.54
C ASP A 92 15.35 -3.49 7.07
N VAL A 93 14.13 -3.35 7.62
CA VAL A 93 13.94 -3.37 9.08
C VAL A 93 14.34 -4.72 9.69
N SER A 94 13.98 -5.85 9.06
CA SER A 94 14.33 -7.18 9.58
C SER A 94 15.83 -7.48 9.51
N GLY A 95 16.55 -6.92 8.54
CA GLY A 95 18.01 -6.99 8.47
C GLY A 95 18.70 -6.15 9.54
N ILE A 96 18.14 -4.99 9.89
CA ILE A 96 18.72 -4.04 10.84
C ILE A 96 18.39 -4.40 12.28
N ILE A 97 17.18 -4.90 12.54
CA ILE A 97 16.70 -5.29 13.87
C ILE A 97 16.35 -6.78 13.88
N PRO A 98 17.36 -7.67 13.98
CA PRO A 98 17.12 -9.11 14.02
C PRO A 98 16.16 -9.51 15.15
N GLY A 99 15.10 -10.25 14.80
CA GLY A 99 14.09 -10.71 15.75
C GLY A 99 12.99 -9.70 16.09
N ALA A 100 12.96 -8.53 15.44
CA ALA A 100 11.79 -7.66 15.48
C ALA A 100 10.57 -8.38 14.89
N LEU A 101 9.43 -8.28 15.56
CA LEU A 101 8.18 -8.88 15.10
C LEU A 101 7.24 -7.78 14.63
N LEU A 102 6.75 -7.87 13.39
CA LEU A 102 5.75 -6.95 12.89
C LEU A 102 4.49 -7.06 13.77
N ALA A 103 4.07 -5.94 14.34
CA ALA A 103 2.84 -5.82 15.11
C ALA A 103 1.69 -5.35 14.21
N GLU A 104 1.95 -4.40 13.31
CA GLU A 104 0.93 -3.80 12.44
C GLU A 104 1.57 -3.14 11.22
N ALA A 105 0.92 -3.27 10.06
CA ALA A 105 1.14 -2.43 8.89
C ALA A 105 -0.08 -1.51 8.71
N ALA A 106 0.13 -0.20 8.74
CA ALA A 106 -0.89 0.82 8.60
C ALA A 106 -0.70 1.64 7.32
N PRO A 107 -1.77 2.17 6.70
CA PRO A 107 -3.15 2.13 7.20
C PRO A 107 -3.89 0.84 6.81
N ASP A 108 -4.73 0.32 7.71
CA ASP A 108 -5.64 -0.80 7.43
C ASP A 108 -6.96 -0.64 8.20
N LEU A 109 -6.95 -0.82 9.52
CA LEU A 109 -8.13 -0.58 10.35
C LEU A 109 -8.25 0.91 10.69
N VAL A 110 -9.34 1.53 10.25
CA VAL A 110 -9.53 3.00 10.31
C VAL A 110 -10.90 3.37 10.85
N GLY A 111 -10.95 4.49 11.55
CA GLY A 111 -12.19 5.24 11.81
C GLY A 111 -12.48 6.26 10.73
N LEU A 112 -13.65 6.91 10.81
CA LEU A 112 -14.05 7.94 9.82
C LEU A 112 -13.13 9.17 9.83
N SER A 113 -12.43 9.44 10.93
CA SER A 113 -11.46 10.54 11.01
C SER A 113 -10.23 10.23 10.16
N ASP A 114 -9.69 9.01 10.27
CA ASP A 114 -8.49 8.61 9.53
C ASP A 114 -8.78 8.56 8.02
N VAL A 115 -9.96 8.05 7.62
CA VAL A 115 -10.42 8.08 6.22
C VAL A 115 -10.50 9.53 5.71
N ALA A 116 -10.99 10.45 6.54
CA ALA A 116 -11.12 11.85 6.17
C ALA A 116 -9.75 12.51 5.97
N GLU A 117 -8.80 12.25 6.87
CA GLU A 117 -7.42 12.72 6.77
C GLU A 117 -6.74 12.20 5.51
N LEU A 118 -6.78 10.89 5.27
CA LEU A 118 -6.17 10.25 4.09
C LEU A 118 -6.74 10.76 2.76
N LEU A 119 -8.00 11.21 2.74
CA LEU A 119 -8.66 11.74 1.55
C LEU A 119 -8.66 13.27 1.45
N GLY A 120 -8.10 13.96 2.45
CA GLY A 120 -8.09 15.42 2.51
C GLY A 120 -9.49 16.05 2.57
N VAL A 121 -10.42 15.42 3.30
CA VAL A 121 -11.82 15.88 3.44
C VAL A 121 -12.21 15.99 4.92
N SER A 122 -13.41 16.50 5.21
CA SER A 122 -13.89 16.58 6.59
C SER A 122 -14.45 15.24 7.08
N ARG A 123 -14.28 14.95 8.37
CA ARG A 123 -14.93 13.81 9.03
C ARG A 123 -16.45 13.82 8.88
N GLN A 124 -17.07 15.01 8.93
CA GLN A 124 -18.51 15.17 8.75
C GLN A 124 -18.97 14.75 7.35
N TYR A 125 -18.16 15.03 6.32
CA TYR A 125 -18.43 14.57 4.95
C TYR A 125 -18.42 13.04 4.85
N ILE A 126 -17.40 12.38 5.40
CA ILE A 126 -17.33 10.91 5.43
C ILE A 126 -18.52 10.32 6.20
N ARG A 127 -18.85 10.89 7.37
CA ARG A 127 -20.03 10.47 8.14
C ARG A 127 -21.32 10.61 7.33
N LYS A 128 -21.51 11.73 6.61
CA LYS A 128 -22.67 11.94 5.74
C LYS A 128 -22.77 10.85 4.67
N ILE A 129 -21.65 10.50 4.04
CA ILE A 129 -21.61 9.42 3.04
C ILE A 129 -22.06 8.09 3.64
N MET A 130 -21.48 7.73 4.79
CA MET A 130 -21.79 6.48 5.50
C MET A 130 -23.28 6.36 5.84
N VAL A 131 -23.92 7.42 6.34
CA VAL A 131 -25.33 7.37 6.78
C VAL A 131 -26.34 7.52 5.64
N SER A 132 -25.94 8.07 4.49
CA SER A 132 -26.87 8.42 3.41
C SER A 132 -26.84 7.47 2.22
N ARG A 133 -25.95 6.47 2.21
CA ARG A 133 -25.80 5.55 1.09
C ARG A 133 -25.96 4.11 1.52
N GLU A 134 -26.81 3.41 0.79
CA GLU A 134 -26.95 1.97 0.91
C GLU A 134 -25.63 1.26 0.54
N ALA A 135 -25.43 0.08 1.13
CA ALA A 135 -24.25 -0.76 0.90
C ALA A 135 -22.89 -0.15 1.27
N PHE A 136 -22.83 0.88 2.12
CA PHE A 136 -21.56 1.26 2.75
C PHE A 136 -20.96 0.03 3.47
N PRO A 137 -19.63 -0.21 3.41
CA PRO A 137 -19.04 -1.40 3.99
C PRO A 137 -19.36 -1.57 5.47
N ALA A 138 -19.69 -2.79 5.87
CA ALA A 138 -19.88 -3.11 7.28
C ALA A 138 -18.58 -2.90 8.06
N PRO A 139 -18.65 -2.36 9.30
CA PRO A 139 -17.48 -2.26 10.15
C PRO A 139 -16.95 -3.65 10.54
N VAL A 140 -15.64 -3.76 10.71
CA VAL A 140 -14.99 -4.94 11.31
C VAL A 140 -15.28 -5.00 12.80
N HIS A 141 -15.39 -3.83 13.43
CA HIS A 141 -15.72 -3.68 14.83
C HIS A 141 -16.70 -2.51 14.99
N ASP A 142 -17.82 -2.75 15.67
CA ASP A 142 -18.84 -1.75 15.94
C ASP A 142 -19.03 -1.59 17.45
N GLY A 143 -18.05 -0.92 18.08
CA GLY A 143 -18.05 -0.62 19.52
C GLY A 143 -18.07 0.87 19.80
N LYS A 144 -17.44 1.31 20.90
CA LYS A 144 -17.32 2.75 21.25
C LYS A 144 -16.69 3.56 20.11
N THR A 145 -15.73 2.94 19.41
CA THR A 145 -15.16 3.43 18.16
C THR A 145 -15.39 2.36 17.11
N ALA A 146 -16.14 2.69 16.07
CA ALA A 146 -16.31 1.80 14.93
C ALA A 146 -15.06 1.83 14.03
N LEU A 147 -14.65 0.66 13.55
CA LEU A 147 -13.47 0.45 12.71
C LEU A 147 -13.84 -0.30 11.43
N TRP A 148 -13.28 0.16 10.32
CA TRP A 148 -13.43 -0.44 9.00
C TRP A 148 -12.07 -0.83 8.42
N ASN A 149 -12.04 -1.80 7.51
CA ASN A 149 -10.89 -1.96 6.62
C ASN A 149 -10.90 -0.79 5.62
N LEU A 150 -9.80 -0.04 5.56
CA LEU A 150 -9.65 1.11 4.67
C LEU A 150 -9.85 0.69 3.21
N GLU A 151 -9.25 -0.43 2.80
CA GLU A 151 -9.40 -0.95 1.43
C GLU A 151 -10.88 -1.08 1.03
N ALA A 152 -11.72 -1.64 1.89
CA ALA A 152 -13.14 -1.84 1.60
C ALA A 152 -13.87 -0.51 1.41
N VAL A 153 -13.59 0.47 2.29
CA VAL A 153 -14.16 1.82 2.19
C VAL A 153 -13.72 2.51 0.91
N LEU A 154 -12.43 2.48 0.59
CA LEU A 154 -11.88 3.12 -0.61
C LEU A 154 -12.41 2.48 -1.90
N ARG A 155 -12.45 1.14 -1.99
CA ARG A 155 -13.02 0.43 -3.15
C ARG A 155 -14.49 0.80 -3.35
N TRP A 156 -15.26 0.85 -2.27
CA TRP A 156 -16.67 1.23 -2.35
C TRP A 156 -16.84 2.69 -2.77
N MET A 157 -16.06 3.62 -2.23
CA MET A 157 -16.13 5.04 -2.61
C MET A 157 -15.80 5.25 -4.09
N ASN A 158 -14.79 4.52 -4.61
CA ASN A 158 -14.37 4.58 -5.99
C ASN A 158 -15.45 4.02 -6.93
N SER A 159 -15.96 2.82 -6.65
CA SER A 159 -16.99 2.14 -7.47
C SER A 159 -18.36 2.82 -7.42
N SER A 160 -18.71 3.43 -6.28
CA SER A 160 -19.96 4.16 -6.10
C SER A 160 -19.92 5.60 -6.63
N GLY A 161 -18.82 5.99 -7.29
CA GLY A 161 -18.62 7.33 -7.85
C GLY A 161 -18.64 8.45 -6.81
N VAL A 162 -18.37 8.16 -5.52
CA VAL A 162 -18.37 9.17 -4.45
C VAL A 162 -17.22 10.14 -4.65
N LYS A 163 -16.02 9.59 -4.92
CA LYS A 163 -14.78 10.33 -5.12
C LYS A 163 -13.80 9.41 -5.84
N ALA A 164 -13.03 9.96 -6.77
CA ALA A 164 -11.89 9.26 -7.36
C ALA A 164 -10.83 9.03 -6.28
N ILE A 165 -10.40 7.78 -6.13
CA ILE A 165 -9.37 7.40 -5.17
C ILE A 165 -8.02 7.29 -5.88
N PRO A 166 -6.95 7.92 -5.37
CA PRO A 166 -5.61 7.75 -5.93
C PRO A 166 -5.18 6.28 -5.89
N SER A 167 -4.65 5.76 -7.02
CA SER A 167 -4.19 4.35 -7.08
C SER A 167 -3.20 4.02 -5.97
N PRO A 168 -2.17 4.84 -5.68
CA PRO A 168 -1.19 4.49 -4.64
C PRO A 168 -1.81 4.29 -3.25
N LEU A 169 -2.85 5.07 -2.90
CA LEU A 169 -3.56 4.94 -1.63
C LEU A 169 -4.39 3.66 -1.57
N LEU A 170 -5.09 3.31 -2.65
CA LEU A 170 -5.85 2.06 -2.70
C LEU A 170 -4.93 0.83 -2.71
N ASP A 171 -3.83 0.90 -3.44
CA ASP A 171 -2.85 -0.16 -3.55
C ASP A 171 -2.18 -0.43 -2.21
N ILE A 172 -1.77 0.63 -1.48
CA ILE A 172 -1.15 0.45 -0.17
C ILE A 172 -2.15 -0.09 0.85
N ALA A 173 -3.41 0.39 0.87
CA ALA A 173 -4.45 -0.11 1.76
C ALA A 173 -4.77 -1.59 1.55
N LYS A 174 -4.67 -2.08 0.30
CA LYS A 174 -4.80 -3.50 -0.01
C LYS A 174 -3.63 -4.30 0.57
N VAL A 175 -2.40 -3.84 0.34
CA VAL A 175 -1.17 -4.56 0.69
C VAL A 175 -0.94 -4.60 2.21
N THR A 176 -1.16 -3.49 2.92
CA THR A 176 -1.09 -3.44 4.39
C THR A 176 -2.10 -4.38 5.04
N ARG A 177 -3.35 -4.42 4.53
CA ARG A 177 -4.37 -5.36 4.98
C ARG A 177 -3.95 -6.82 4.78
N GLN A 178 -3.44 -7.16 3.61
CA GLN A 178 -2.93 -8.51 3.35
C GLN A 178 -1.79 -8.89 4.28
N CYS A 179 -0.88 -7.95 4.57
CA CYS A 179 0.21 -8.14 5.52
C CYS A 179 -0.32 -8.42 6.94
N ASN A 180 -1.29 -7.64 7.41
CA ASN A 180 -1.91 -7.84 8.73
C ASN A 180 -2.68 -9.16 8.82
N LEU A 181 -3.41 -9.54 7.78
CA LEU A 181 -4.12 -10.83 7.73
C LEU A 181 -3.13 -11.99 7.74
N HIS A 182 -2.05 -11.92 6.97
CA HIS A 182 -1.00 -12.95 6.97
C HIS A 182 -0.41 -13.12 8.38
N ARG A 183 -0.07 -12.02 9.04
CA ARG A 183 0.40 -12.03 10.43
C ARG A 183 -0.62 -12.67 11.37
N ALA A 184 -1.87 -12.24 11.32
CA ALA A 184 -2.92 -12.77 12.20
C ALA A 184 -3.19 -14.26 11.97
N MET A 185 -3.11 -14.73 10.71
CA MET A 185 -3.28 -16.14 10.37
C MET A 185 -2.17 -17.03 10.94
N ALA A 186 -0.94 -16.51 11.08
CA ALA A 186 0.18 -17.24 11.66
C ALA A 186 -0.03 -17.61 13.14
N ASP A 187 -0.86 -16.84 13.85
CA ASP A 187 -1.18 -17.07 15.28
C ASP A 187 -2.33 -18.07 15.49
N LEU A 188 -3.00 -18.52 14.42
CA LEU A 188 -4.18 -19.38 14.52
C LEU A 188 -3.81 -20.86 14.65
N ASN A 189 -4.65 -21.62 15.36
CA ASN A 189 -4.55 -23.08 15.43
C ASN A 189 -4.88 -23.73 14.07
N PRO A 190 -3.90 -24.34 13.37
CA PRO A 190 -4.14 -24.89 12.03
C PRO A 190 -5.18 -26.01 12.01
N ALA A 191 -5.22 -26.85 13.05
CA ALA A 191 -6.16 -27.96 13.14
C ALA A 191 -7.61 -27.47 13.26
N PHE A 192 -7.83 -26.37 13.98
CA PHE A 192 -9.15 -25.76 14.08
C PHE A 192 -9.55 -25.05 12.77
N GLN A 193 -8.61 -24.36 12.11
CA GLN A 193 -8.87 -23.72 10.82
C GLN A 193 -9.27 -24.72 9.73
N THR A 194 -8.64 -25.91 9.70
CA THR A 194 -9.05 -26.99 8.78
C THR A 194 -10.47 -27.47 9.06
N LYS A 195 -10.88 -27.58 10.33
CA LYS A 195 -12.27 -27.95 10.67
C LYS A 195 -13.27 -26.91 10.18
N LEU A 196 -12.98 -25.61 10.34
CA LEU A 196 -13.85 -24.53 9.86
C LEU A 196 -14.01 -24.53 8.33
N LYS A 197 -12.95 -24.83 7.58
CA LYS A 197 -12.99 -24.88 6.10
C LYS A 197 -13.84 -26.02 5.54
N ASN A 198 -14.08 -27.05 6.34
CA ASN A 198 -14.81 -28.25 5.96
C ASN A 198 -16.27 -28.25 6.46
N LEU A 199 -16.75 -27.13 7.01
CA LEU A 199 -18.16 -26.87 7.28
C LEU A 199 -18.89 -26.49 5.99
#